data_AF-A0A2E2RS60-F1
#
_entry.id   AF-A0A2E2RS60-F1
#
_cell.length_a   1.000
_cell.length_b   1.000
_cell.length_c   1.000
_cell.angle_alpha   90.00
_cell.angle_beta   90.00
_cell.angle_gamma   90.00
#
_symmetry.space_group_name_H-M   'P 1'
#
loop_
_entity.id
_entity.type
_entity.pdbx_description
1 polymer ?
#
loop_
_entity_poly.entity_id
_entity_poly.type
_entity_poly.pdbx_seq_one_letter_code
_entity_poly.pdbx_strand_id
1 'polypeptide(L)'
;MAADASRAGHRQCGRDHRRVPLAGQPARRMAEGSRHEGQRAGAVDMRDRFAAIPFLAEGRGDEGCDCWGLVWLWYRDVLRIALPRYDGVAVDDPRGIDRVIRIAEADWTPVDTPRDHDVVVMRAVGGSRADSHLGIVVETRKVMHTTERLGGQVQRLSSPLIRSRAPRFFRHHALV
;
A
#
# COMPACT_ATOMS: atom_id res chain seq x y z
N MET A 1 41.80 -52.72 -37.50
CA MET A 1 43.18 -52.25 -37.26
C MET A 1 43.22 -51.80 -35.81
N ALA A 2 43.52 -52.74 -34.90
CA ALA A 2 44.85 -52.93 -34.28
C ALA A 2 45.21 -51.72 -33.40
N ALA A 3 45.59 -51.80 -32.13
CA ALA A 3 45.95 -52.86 -31.20
C ALA A 3 45.82 -52.22 -29.79
N ASP A 4 45.31 -52.89 -28.77
CA ASP A 4 46.03 -53.79 -27.84
C ASP A 4 46.94 -53.07 -26.82
N ALA A 5 47.04 -53.75 -25.68
CA ALA A 5 48.01 -53.68 -24.60
C ALA A 5 47.78 -52.61 -23.51
N SER A 6 47.28 -52.97 -22.33
CA SER A 6 47.82 -53.88 -21.30
C SER A 6 48.74 -53.20 -20.27
N ARG A 7 48.21 -53.25 -19.03
CA ARG A 7 48.83 -53.78 -17.81
C ARG A 7 49.87 -52.96 -17.03
N ALA A 8 49.69 -53.17 -15.71
CA ALA A 8 50.65 -53.11 -14.61
C ALA A 8 51.03 -51.69 -14.17
N GLY A 9 51.04 -51.34 -12.88
CA GLY A 9 50.97 -52.12 -11.66
C GLY A 9 51.80 -51.36 -10.63
N HIS A 10 51.33 -51.26 -9.38
CA HIS A 10 52.11 -51.46 -8.16
C HIS A 10 51.39 -50.91 -6.93
N ARG A 11 51.35 -51.77 -5.90
CA ARG A 11 50.95 -51.46 -4.53
C ARG A 11 52.15 -50.88 -3.77
N GLN A 12 51.91 -50.01 -2.80
CA GLN A 12 52.56 -49.98 -1.47
C GLN A 12 51.75 -48.99 -0.60
N CYS A 13 50.98 -49.42 0.40
CA CYS A 13 51.35 -49.57 1.81
C CYS A 13 52.03 -48.33 2.43
N GLY A 14 51.30 -47.65 3.32
CA GLY A 14 51.82 -46.64 4.24
C GLY A 14 50.75 -46.25 5.26
N ARG A 15 50.79 -46.88 6.44
CA ARG A 15 50.08 -46.42 7.64
C ARG A 15 50.63 -45.05 8.06
N ASP A 16 49.78 -44.09 8.40
CA ASP A 16 50.04 -43.27 9.57
C ASP A 16 48.72 -42.88 10.25
N HIS A 17 48.60 -43.28 11.52
CA HIS A 17 47.50 -42.94 12.40
C HIS A 17 47.86 -41.67 13.15
N ARG A 18 47.27 -40.54 12.77
CA ARG A 18 47.21 -39.36 13.66
C ARG A 18 45.81 -38.77 13.64
N ARG A 19 45.13 -38.93 14.79
CA ARG A 19 43.93 -38.18 15.18
C ARG A 19 44.35 -36.72 15.44
N VAL A 20 43.55 -35.73 15.02
CA VAL A 20 42.69 -34.82 15.84
C VAL A 20 42.80 -33.42 15.15
N PRO A 21 41.86 -32.43 15.22
CA PRO A 21 40.43 -32.39 15.54
C PRO A 21 39.53 -31.73 14.45
N LEU A 22 38.22 -31.88 14.69
CA LEU A 22 37.07 -31.04 14.34
C LEU A 22 37.34 -29.59 13.88
N ALA A 23 36.85 -29.22 12.68
CA ALA A 23 36.27 -27.90 12.40
C ALA A 23 35.56 -27.87 11.02
N GLY A 24 34.29 -27.43 11.02
CA GLY A 24 33.70 -26.61 9.95
C GLY A 24 33.19 -27.31 8.67
N GLN A 25 31.92 -27.72 8.67
CA GLN A 25 31.13 -27.79 7.43
C GLN A 25 30.77 -26.35 6.99
N PRO A 26 30.87 -25.99 5.70
CA PRO A 26 30.42 -24.68 5.24
C PRO A 26 28.91 -24.54 5.38
N ALA A 27 28.52 -23.45 6.04
CA ALA A 27 27.15 -23.05 6.28
C ALA A 27 26.37 -22.93 4.97
N ARG A 28 25.16 -23.50 4.97
CA ARG A 28 24.13 -23.27 3.96
C ARG A 28 23.85 -21.77 3.89
N ARG A 29 23.99 -21.16 2.70
CA ARG A 29 23.59 -19.78 2.46
C ARG A 29 22.06 -19.71 2.55
N MET A 30 21.57 -19.34 3.73
CA MET A 30 20.18 -18.99 3.96
C MET A 30 19.84 -17.70 3.21
N ALA A 31 18.62 -17.64 2.72
CA ALA A 31 18.02 -16.48 2.05
C ALA A 31 18.17 -15.20 2.89
N GLU A 32 18.66 -14.14 2.25
CA GLU A 32 18.76 -12.82 2.85
C GLU A 32 17.35 -12.29 3.14
N GLY A 33 17.05 -12.22 4.43
CA GLY A 33 15.80 -11.72 4.96
C GLY A 33 15.55 -10.26 4.63
N SER A 34 14.27 -9.98 4.38
CA SER A 34 13.66 -8.65 4.43
C SER A 34 14.14 -7.91 5.68
N ARG A 35 14.90 -6.83 5.48
CA ARG A 35 15.19 -5.88 6.54
C ARG A 35 13.94 -5.04 6.74
N HIS A 36 13.14 -5.42 7.75
CA HIS A 36 12.20 -4.51 8.36
C HIS A 36 13.00 -3.40 9.03
N GLU A 37 12.97 -2.22 8.43
CA GLU A 37 13.58 -1.01 8.97
C GLU A 37 12.72 -0.50 10.13
N GLY A 38 13.37 -0.18 11.25
CA GLY A 38 12.82 -0.18 12.61
C GLY A 38 11.59 0.70 12.85
N GLN A 39 10.59 0.12 13.53
CA GLN A 39 9.60 0.89 14.28
C GLN A 39 10.24 1.47 15.55
N ARG A 40 10.26 2.80 15.65
CA ARG A 40 10.50 3.51 16.91
C ARG A 40 9.22 3.41 17.75
N ALA A 41 9.29 2.71 18.88
CA ALA A 41 8.23 2.70 19.87
C ALA A 41 7.98 4.12 20.39
N GLY A 42 6.75 4.62 20.23
CA GLY A 42 6.29 5.92 20.74
C GLY A 42 5.57 6.82 19.73
N ALA A 43 5.67 6.55 18.43
CA ALA A 43 4.88 7.24 17.40
C ALA A 43 3.75 6.32 16.93
N VAL A 44 2.49 6.73 17.10
CA VAL A 44 1.37 6.09 16.39
C VAL A 44 1.64 6.27 14.90
N ASP A 45 1.68 5.19 14.13
CA ASP A 45 1.76 5.29 12.68
C ASP A 45 0.59 6.15 12.21
N MET A 46 0.87 7.18 11.41
CA MET A 46 -0.16 8.09 10.93
C MET A 46 -1.29 7.33 10.24
N ARG A 47 -1.00 6.19 9.62
CA ARG A 47 -2.02 5.34 9.01
C ARG A 47 -2.94 4.67 10.02
N ASP A 48 -2.37 4.18 11.12
CA ASP A 48 -3.16 3.58 12.21
C ASP A 48 -4.05 4.65 12.86
N ARG A 49 -3.56 5.89 12.99
CA ARG A 49 -4.38 7.02 13.45
C ARG A 49 -5.60 7.23 12.56
N PHE A 50 -5.40 7.34 11.24
CA PHE A 50 -6.49 7.60 10.31
C PHE A 50 -7.43 6.40 10.13
N ALA A 51 -6.91 5.17 10.22
CA ALA A 51 -7.73 3.96 10.22
C ALA A 51 -8.59 3.85 11.49
N ALA A 52 -8.17 4.44 12.61
CA ALA A 52 -8.96 4.48 13.84
C ALA A 52 -10.09 5.52 13.83
N ILE A 53 -10.12 6.44 12.86
CA ILE A 53 -11.19 7.45 12.78
C ILE A 53 -12.50 6.77 12.35
N PRO A 54 -13.58 6.86 13.14
CA PRO A 54 -14.86 6.27 12.77
C PRO A 54 -15.47 7.02 11.58
N PHE A 55 -16.42 6.37 10.90
CA PHE A 55 -17.18 7.08 9.89
C PHE A 55 -18.18 8.03 10.55
N LEU A 56 -18.24 9.25 10.05
CA LEU A 56 -19.28 10.23 10.39
C LEU A 56 -19.62 11.01 9.13
N ALA A 57 -20.88 10.97 8.69
CA ALA A 57 -21.35 11.77 7.56
C ALA A 57 -21.08 13.25 7.84
N GLU A 58 -20.51 13.96 6.87
CA GLU A 58 -20.08 15.37 6.99
C GLU A 58 -18.99 15.61 8.06
N GLY A 59 -18.44 14.54 8.65
CA GLY A 59 -17.40 14.63 9.65
C GLY A 59 -16.08 15.17 9.08
N ARG A 60 -15.37 15.99 9.85
CA ARG A 60 -14.13 16.68 9.45
C ARG A 60 -13.11 16.68 10.61
N GLY A 61 -13.10 15.62 11.42
CA GLY A 61 -12.26 15.54 12.61
C GLY A 61 -11.90 14.11 13.00
N ASP A 62 -11.10 14.00 14.06
CA ASP A 62 -10.63 12.72 14.60
C ASP A 62 -11.77 11.96 15.32
N GLU A 63 -12.82 12.67 15.72
CA GLU A 63 -14.07 12.11 16.24
C GLU A 63 -14.91 11.40 15.17
N GLY A 64 -14.64 11.67 13.91
CA GLY A 64 -15.28 11.02 12.78
C GLY A 64 -15.14 11.80 11.47
N CYS A 65 -15.05 11.07 10.37
CA CYS A 65 -15.01 11.66 9.04
C CYS A 65 -15.71 10.80 7.98
N ASP A 66 -16.17 11.44 6.92
CA ASP A 66 -16.63 10.75 5.71
C ASP A 66 -15.48 10.59 4.70
N CYS A 67 -15.79 10.09 3.50
CA CYS A 67 -14.77 9.84 2.49
C CYS A 67 -14.06 11.13 2.01
N TRP A 68 -14.77 12.26 1.93
CA TRP A 68 -14.15 13.54 1.64
C TRP A 68 -13.37 14.08 2.84
N GLY A 69 -13.96 14.00 4.03
CA GLY A 69 -13.36 14.41 5.29
C GLY A 69 -12.03 13.71 5.56
N LEU A 70 -11.93 12.41 5.25
CA LEU A 70 -10.67 11.67 5.36
C LEU A 70 -9.58 12.23 4.44
N VAL A 71 -9.91 12.50 3.18
CA VAL A 71 -8.99 13.10 2.20
C VAL A 71 -8.60 14.52 2.64
N TRP A 72 -9.57 15.32 3.08
CA TRP A 72 -9.35 16.66 3.61
C TRP A 72 -8.41 16.66 4.83
N LEU A 73 -8.66 15.77 5.81
CA LEU A 73 -7.81 15.60 6.98
C LEU A 73 -6.39 15.15 6.60
N TRP A 74 -6.26 14.23 5.63
CA TRP A 74 -4.94 13.78 5.17
C TRP A 74 -4.14 14.91 4.54
N TYR A 75 -4.77 15.68 3.65
CA TYR A 75 -4.15 16.84 3.02
C TYR A 75 -3.74 17.89 4.06
N ARG A 76 -4.62 18.19 5.02
CA ARG A 76 -4.37 19.17 6.09
C ARG A 76 -3.23 18.74 7.01
N ASP A 77 -3.27 17.51 7.54
CA ASP A 77 -2.41 17.09 8.64
C ASP A 77 -1.08 16.52 8.16
N VAL A 78 -1.11 15.77 7.06
CA VAL A 78 0.05 15.04 6.53
C VAL A 78 0.77 15.89 5.49
N LEU A 79 0.04 16.39 4.48
CA LEU A 79 0.63 17.11 3.35
C LEU A 79 0.80 18.60 3.61
N ARG A 80 0.11 19.14 4.63
CA ARG A 80 0.01 20.58 4.91
C ARG A 80 -0.49 21.38 3.70
N ILE A 81 -1.40 20.77 2.92
CA ILE A 81 -2.10 21.38 1.79
C ILE A 81 -3.54 21.63 2.21
N ALA A 82 -4.02 22.86 2.02
CA ALA A 82 -5.41 23.20 2.29
C ALA A 82 -6.28 22.77 1.11
N LEU A 83 -7.27 21.92 1.38
CA LEU A 83 -8.36 21.64 0.44
C LEU A 83 -9.63 22.38 0.88
N PRO A 84 -10.53 22.74 -0.06
CA PRO A 84 -11.87 23.19 0.29
C PRO A 84 -12.59 22.15 1.16
N ARG A 85 -13.28 22.62 2.20
CA ARG A 85 -13.90 21.73 3.21
C ARG A 85 -15.22 21.11 2.74
N TYR A 86 -15.92 21.78 1.81
CA TYR A 86 -17.25 21.42 1.28
C TYR A 86 -18.24 20.97 2.36
N ASP A 87 -18.49 21.85 3.33
CA ASP A 87 -19.50 21.64 4.37
C ASP A 87 -20.92 21.67 3.79
N GLY A 88 -21.85 20.91 4.39
CA GLY A 88 -23.26 20.86 3.96
C GLY A 88 -23.50 20.12 2.65
N VAL A 89 -22.49 19.42 2.11
CA VAL A 89 -22.69 18.46 1.03
C VAL A 89 -22.93 17.10 1.65
N ALA A 90 -24.18 16.66 1.57
CA ALA A 90 -24.62 15.34 1.99
C ALA A 90 -23.85 14.27 1.19
N VAL A 91 -22.90 13.61 1.85
CA VAL A 91 -22.05 12.56 1.26
C VAL A 91 -22.74 11.20 1.18
N ASP A 92 -23.88 11.06 1.85
CA ASP A 92 -24.81 9.94 1.71
C ASP A 92 -25.66 10.04 0.43
N ASP A 93 -25.73 11.21 -0.21
CA ASP A 93 -26.20 11.39 -1.58
C ASP A 93 -25.02 11.20 -2.57
N PRO A 94 -25.00 10.10 -3.36
CA PRO A 94 -23.98 9.88 -4.37
C PRO A 94 -23.83 11.03 -5.36
N ARG A 95 -24.88 11.82 -5.60
CA ARG A 95 -24.81 13.00 -6.48
C ARG A 95 -24.15 14.19 -5.81
N GLY A 96 -24.25 14.32 -4.49
CA GLY A 96 -23.59 15.37 -3.71
C GLY A 96 -22.08 15.23 -3.82
N ILE A 97 -21.58 14.03 -3.51
CA ILE A 97 -20.16 13.73 -3.57
C ILE A 97 -19.61 13.77 -5.01
N ASP A 98 -20.37 13.34 -6.03
CA ASP A 98 -19.98 13.44 -7.44
C ASP A 98 -19.70 14.90 -7.83
N ARG A 99 -20.55 15.84 -7.39
CA ARG A 99 -20.33 17.28 -7.62
C ARG A 99 -19.05 17.78 -6.95
N VAL A 100 -18.81 17.39 -5.71
CA VAL A 100 -17.59 17.76 -4.97
C VAL A 100 -16.34 17.26 -5.69
N ILE A 101 -16.34 15.99 -6.11
CA ILE A 101 -15.23 15.39 -6.86
C ILE A 101 -14.98 16.16 -8.16
N ARG A 102 -16.03 16.47 -8.93
CA ARG A 102 -15.89 17.21 -10.19
C ARG A 102 -15.33 18.62 -10.03
N ILE A 103 -15.63 19.30 -8.91
CA ILE A 103 -15.04 20.61 -8.62
C ILE A 103 -13.57 20.43 -8.20
N ALA A 104 -13.29 19.47 -7.33
CA ALA A 104 -11.94 19.19 -6.84
C ALA A 104 -10.97 18.71 -7.95
N GLU A 105 -11.49 18.05 -8.99
CA GLU A 105 -10.70 17.66 -10.17
C GLU A 105 -10.03 18.88 -10.86
N ALA A 106 -10.46 20.13 -10.63
CA ALA A 106 -9.80 21.32 -11.15
C ALA A 106 -8.38 21.53 -10.60
N ASP A 107 -8.10 21.03 -9.39
CA ASP A 107 -6.80 21.13 -8.73
C ASP A 107 -5.97 19.84 -8.86
N TRP A 108 -6.50 18.85 -9.59
CA TRP A 108 -5.93 17.51 -9.71
C TRP A 108 -5.66 17.11 -11.16
N THR A 109 -4.50 16.48 -11.39
CA THR A 109 -4.14 15.89 -12.69
C THR A 109 -4.35 14.37 -12.65
N PRO A 110 -5.01 13.76 -13.66
CA PRO A 110 -5.16 12.31 -13.72
C PRO A 110 -3.81 11.60 -13.92
N VAL A 111 -3.63 10.44 -13.30
CA VAL A 111 -2.41 9.62 -13.39
C VAL A 111 -2.73 8.14 -13.62
N ASP A 112 -1.94 7.47 -14.45
CA ASP A 112 -2.11 6.03 -14.72
C ASP A 112 -1.36 5.13 -13.72
N THR A 113 -0.24 5.64 -13.19
CA THR A 113 0.58 4.93 -12.20
C THR A 113 0.51 5.68 -10.87
N PRO A 114 -0.39 5.28 -9.96
CA PRO A 114 -0.55 5.95 -8.68
C PRO A 114 0.69 5.81 -7.82
N ARG A 115 0.96 6.84 -7.03
CA ARG A 115 1.98 6.92 -5.99
C ARG A 115 1.30 7.29 -4.67
N ASP A 116 2.05 7.18 -3.59
CA ASP A 116 1.61 7.65 -2.27
C ASP A 116 1.08 9.09 -2.38
N HIS A 117 -0.02 9.36 -1.68
CA HIS A 117 -0.74 10.64 -1.61
C HIS A 117 -1.62 11.00 -2.82
N ASP A 118 -1.60 10.20 -3.89
CA ASP A 118 -2.59 10.36 -4.96
C ASP A 118 -4.00 10.05 -4.43
N VAL A 119 -4.99 10.78 -4.91
CA VAL A 119 -6.41 10.54 -4.60
C VAL A 119 -6.92 9.42 -5.51
N VAL A 120 -7.64 8.47 -4.92
CA VAL A 120 -8.40 7.45 -5.63
C VAL A 120 -9.85 7.86 -5.66
N VAL A 121 -10.42 8.04 -6.83
CA VAL A 121 -11.87 8.23 -7.03
C VAL A 121 -12.49 6.90 -7.46
N MET A 122 -13.63 6.55 -6.87
CA MET A 122 -14.33 5.30 -7.08
C MET A 122 -15.82 5.53 -7.32
N ARG A 123 -16.39 4.71 -8.21
CA ARG A 123 -17.83 4.73 -8.51
C ARG A 123 -18.67 4.12 -7.40
N ALA A 124 -19.96 4.42 -7.41
CA ALA A 124 -20.93 3.71 -6.57
C ALA A 124 -20.93 2.20 -6.83
N VAL A 125 -21.20 1.43 -5.77
CA VAL A 125 -21.35 -0.03 -5.86
C VAL A 125 -22.59 -0.34 -6.71
N GLY A 126 -22.59 -1.49 -7.41
CA GLY A 126 -23.73 -1.92 -8.22
C GLY A 126 -23.73 -1.43 -9.67
N GLY A 127 -22.59 -0.97 -10.19
CA GLY A 127 -22.43 -0.67 -11.62
C GLY A 127 -22.87 0.74 -12.04
N SER A 128 -23.18 1.62 -11.09
CA SER A 128 -23.42 3.04 -11.35
C SER A 128 -22.16 3.70 -11.94
N ARG A 129 -22.37 4.74 -12.77
CA ARG A 129 -21.30 5.56 -13.34
C ARG A 129 -20.93 6.77 -12.48
N ALA A 130 -21.74 7.11 -11.47
CA ALA A 130 -21.49 8.25 -10.60
C ALA A 130 -20.28 7.98 -9.70
N ASP A 131 -19.40 8.97 -9.58
CA ASP A 131 -18.28 8.91 -8.65
C ASP A 131 -18.82 9.23 -7.26
N SER A 132 -18.80 8.24 -6.38
CA SER A 132 -19.53 8.32 -5.11
C SER A 132 -18.63 8.18 -3.89
N HIS A 133 -17.32 8.08 -4.10
CA HIS A 133 -16.38 7.70 -3.06
C HIS A 133 -14.97 8.05 -3.46
N LEU A 134 -14.16 8.36 -2.45
CA LEU A 134 -12.75 8.62 -2.64
C LEU A 134 -11.93 8.12 -1.45
N GLY A 135 -10.61 8.11 -1.66
CA GLY A 135 -9.61 7.76 -0.66
C GLY A 135 -8.22 8.23 -1.09
N ILE A 136 -7.22 7.91 -0.29
CA ILE A 136 -5.82 8.28 -0.51
C ILE A 136 -4.99 7.04 -0.75
N VAL A 137 -4.12 7.05 -1.77
CA VAL A 137 -3.12 6.00 -1.98
C VAL A 137 -2.08 6.06 -0.87
N VAL A 138 -1.87 4.93 -0.21
CA VAL A 138 -0.83 4.72 0.80
C VAL A 138 -0.02 3.47 0.44
N GLU A 139 1.29 3.48 0.65
CA GLU A 139 2.20 2.35 0.35
C GLU A 139 2.07 1.81 -1.09
N THR A 140 2.08 2.71 -2.07
CA THR A 140 2.15 2.52 -3.52
C THR A 140 1.02 1.68 -4.15
N ARG A 141 0.32 0.83 -3.40
CA ARG A 141 -0.70 -0.11 -3.90
C ARG A 141 -1.86 -0.34 -2.94
N LYS A 142 -1.98 0.45 -1.88
CA LYS A 142 -3.14 0.42 -0.98
C LYS A 142 -3.88 1.74 -1.04
N VAL A 143 -5.15 1.71 -0.71
CA VAL A 143 -6.00 2.88 -0.54
C VAL A 143 -6.47 2.93 0.90
N MET A 144 -6.27 4.09 1.52
CA MET A 144 -6.90 4.47 2.77
C MET A 144 -8.22 5.19 2.45
N HIS A 145 -9.29 4.74 3.06
CA HIS A 145 -10.61 5.34 2.89
C HIS A 145 -11.47 5.00 4.11
N THR A 146 -12.63 5.64 4.23
CA THR A 146 -13.60 5.33 5.28
C THR A 146 -14.92 4.91 4.66
N THR A 147 -15.68 4.08 5.38
CA THR A 147 -17.04 3.68 4.99
C THR A 147 -17.91 3.59 6.23
N GLU A 148 -19.21 3.87 6.12
CA GLU A 148 -20.17 3.81 7.23
C GLU A 148 -20.08 2.54 8.08
N ARG A 149 -19.87 1.39 7.43
CA ARG A 149 -19.87 0.08 8.12
C ARG A 149 -18.58 -0.22 8.88
N LEU A 150 -17.44 0.26 8.40
CA LEU A 150 -16.12 -0.18 8.86
C LEU A 150 -15.26 0.95 9.44
N GLY A 151 -15.70 2.21 9.33
CA GLY A 151 -14.86 3.36 9.62
C GLY A 151 -13.65 3.44 8.68
N GLY A 152 -12.60 4.10 9.16
CA GLY A 152 -11.30 4.17 8.49
C GLY A 152 -10.69 2.78 8.26
N GLN A 153 -10.17 2.55 7.07
CA GLN A 153 -9.60 1.26 6.69
C GLN A 153 -8.60 1.40 5.55
N VAL A 154 -7.75 0.39 5.40
CA VAL A 154 -6.77 0.29 4.33
C VAL A 154 -7.00 -0.99 3.53
N GLN A 155 -7.20 -0.84 2.22
CA GLN A 155 -7.40 -1.97 1.32
C GLN A 155 -6.38 -1.97 0.19
N ARG A 156 -6.05 -3.15 -0.35
CA ARG A 156 -5.24 -3.24 -1.57
C ARG A 156 -6.04 -2.68 -2.75
N LEU A 157 -5.41 -1.88 -3.60
CA LEU A 157 -6.01 -1.39 -4.86
C LEU A 157 -6.43 -2.55 -5.77
N SER A 158 -5.72 -3.67 -5.69
CA SER A 158 -6.03 -4.91 -6.43
C SER A 158 -7.16 -5.74 -5.81
N SER A 159 -7.77 -5.31 -4.70
CA SER A 159 -8.92 -6.02 -4.12
C SER A 159 -10.10 -5.99 -5.10
N PRO A 160 -10.87 -7.08 -5.27
CA PRO A 160 -12.10 -7.07 -6.07
C PRO A 160 -13.08 -5.97 -5.63
N LEU A 161 -13.16 -5.68 -4.33
CA LEU A 161 -14.02 -4.63 -3.77
C LEU A 161 -13.64 -3.22 -4.24
N ILE A 162 -12.35 -2.97 -4.47
CA ILE A 162 -11.87 -1.70 -5.02
C ILE A 162 -11.95 -1.70 -6.55
N ARG A 163 -11.46 -2.75 -7.21
CA ARG A 163 -11.40 -2.85 -8.67
C ARG A 163 -12.78 -2.78 -9.34
N SER A 164 -13.78 -3.42 -8.75
CA SER A 164 -15.17 -3.39 -9.26
C SER A 164 -15.78 -1.98 -9.33
N ARG A 165 -15.19 -1.01 -8.62
CA ARG A 165 -15.62 0.39 -8.59
C ARG A 165 -14.90 1.27 -9.62
N ALA A 166 -14.13 0.66 -10.53
CA ALA A 166 -13.38 1.32 -11.60
C ALA A 166 -12.54 2.51 -11.08
N PRO A 167 -11.54 2.26 -10.21
CA PRO A 167 -10.77 3.32 -9.58
C PRO A 167 -10.04 4.18 -10.62
N ARG A 168 -10.11 5.50 -10.43
CA ARG A 168 -9.33 6.50 -11.17
C ARG A 168 -8.40 7.20 -10.19
N PHE A 169 -7.23 7.63 -10.66
CA PHE A 169 -6.19 8.20 -9.79
C PHE A 169 -5.85 9.61 -10.19
N PHE A 170 -5.56 10.43 -9.19
CA PHE A 170 -5.40 11.86 -9.32
C PHE A 170 -4.26 12.36 -8.44
N ARG A 171 -3.40 13.21 -8.98
CA ARG A 171 -2.35 13.89 -8.22
C ARG A 171 -2.66 15.38 -8.13
N HIS A 172 -2.63 15.92 -6.92
CA HIS A 172 -2.83 17.35 -6.71
C HIS A 172 -1.66 18.18 -7.28
N HIS A 173 -1.97 19.35 -7.83
CA HIS A 173 -0.98 20.22 -8.50
C HIS A 173 0.14 20.74 -7.58
N ALA A 174 -0.04 20.69 -6.27
CA ALA A 174 1.03 21.02 -5.31
C ALA A 174 2.01 19.86 -5.02
N LEU A 175 1.80 18.68 -5.62
CA LEU A 175 2.65 17.49 -5.46
C LEU A 175 3.41 17.11 -6.74
N VAL A 176 3.31 17.92 -7.79
CA VAL A 176 4.04 17.73 -9.06
C VAL A 176 5.35 18.50 -9.07
#